data_AF-J0CZM9-F1
#
_entry.id   AF-J0CZM9-F1
#
_cell.length_a   1.000
_cell.length_b   1.000
_cell.length_c   1.000
_cell.angle_alpha   90.00
_cell.angle_beta   90.00
_cell.angle_gamma   90.00
#
_symmetry.space_group_name_H-M   'P 1'
#
loop_
_entity.id
_entity.type
_entity.pdbx_description
1 polymer ?
#
loop_
_entity_poly.entity_id
_entity_poly.type
_entity_poly.pdbx_seq_one_letter_code
_entity_poly.pdbx_strand_id
1 'polypeptide(L)'
;MFRKHFHLHPSIPLDATGTYLTASEIYKSAVHQMYTFCWQHDLSQAWAYLWNRWYSPSQWLLWARAPCRAIPVLKTTMIVESYWRVVKHRDLADFNRPRLDLLVFLLVTSTLPPLIKRLNELLGILRAGRPSGLASWQSDMKAEWLELSKPDALRNMEKELQVLKKKGKGLQYAQVRADRLAELEA
;
A
#
# COMPACT_ATOMS: atom_id res chain seq x y z
N MET A 1 -18.65 -17.83 12.51
CA MET A 1 -17.54 -18.79 12.58
C MET A 1 -16.41 -18.46 11.60
N PHE A 2 -16.60 -18.56 10.28
CA PHE A 2 -15.57 -18.30 9.26
C PHE A 2 -14.87 -16.95 9.35
N ARG A 3 -15.65 -15.87 9.56
CA ARG A 3 -15.08 -14.53 9.75
C ARG A 3 -14.14 -14.45 10.95
N LYS A 4 -14.44 -15.17 12.04
CA LYS A 4 -13.55 -15.24 13.21
C LYS A 4 -12.25 -15.94 12.81
N HIS A 5 -12.34 -17.12 12.19
CA HIS A 5 -11.17 -17.89 11.75
C HIS A 5 -10.27 -17.11 10.79
N PHE A 6 -10.86 -16.35 9.86
CA PHE A 6 -10.13 -15.48 8.94
C PHE A 6 -9.32 -14.39 9.65
N HIS A 7 -9.88 -13.80 10.72
CA HIS A 7 -9.30 -12.63 11.39
C HIS A 7 -8.36 -12.97 12.56
N LEU A 8 -8.30 -14.22 13.00
CA LEU A 8 -7.36 -14.64 14.04
C LEU A 8 -5.91 -14.50 13.54
N HIS A 9 -5.06 -13.95 14.41
CA HIS A 9 -3.65 -13.71 14.13
C HIS A 9 -2.84 -13.78 15.43
N PRO A 10 -1.61 -14.33 15.42
CA PRO A 10 -0.81 -14.48 16.64
C PRO A 10 -0.50 -13.17 17.39
N SER A 11 -0.49 -12.05 16.68
CA SER A 11 -0.26 -10.72 17.27
C SER A 11 -1.54 -9.98 17.71
N ILE A 12 -2.72 -10.60 17.58
CA ILE A 12 -3.98 -10.01 18.02
C ILE A 12 -4.46 -10.77 19.27
N PRO A 13 -4.67 -10.10 20.41
CA PRO A 13 -5.14 -10.75 21.62
C PRO A 13 -6.55 -11.30 21.41
N LEU A 14 -6.82 -12.47 21.97
CA LEU A 14 -8.11 -13.14 21.83
C LEU A 14 -9.17 -12.52 22.73
N ASP A 15 -8.78 -12.16 23.96
CA ASP A 15 -9.64 -11.67 25.03
C ASP A 15 -9.03 -10.43 25.71
N ALA A 16 -9.83 -9.75 26.54
CA ALA A 16 -9.42 -8.56 27.30
C ALA A 16 -8.24 -8.81 28.27
N THR A 17 -7.99 -10.07 28.62
CA THR A 17 -6.86 -10.52 29.44
C THR A 17 -5.54 -10.59 28.67
N GLY A 18 -5.55 -10.38 27.35
CA GLY A 18 -4.33 -10.34 26.53
C GLY A 18 -3.77 -11.71 26.19
N THR A 19 -4.62 -12.74 26.07
CA THR A 19 -4.20 -14.08 25.65
C THR A 19 -3.83 -14.11 24.17
N TYR A 20 -2.63 -14.61 23.86
CA TYR A 20 -2.15 -14.77 22.48
C TYR A 20 -2.05 -16.26 22.16
N LEU A 21 -2.46 -16.62 20.95
CA LEU A 21 -2.34 -17.98 20.43
C LEU A 21 -1.29 -18.03 19.32
N THR A 22 -0.57 -19.14 19.25
CA THR A 22 0.32 -19.42 18.12
C THR A 22 -0.48 -19.71 16.85
N ALA A 23 0.15 -19.55 15.68
CA ALA A 23 -0.50 -19.83 14.40
C ALA A 23 -1.03 -21.27 14.29
N SER A 24 -0.31 -22.23 14.89
CA SER A 24 -0.69 -23.65 14.92
C SER A 24 -1.88 -23.90 15.85
N GLU A 25 -1.95 -23.25 17.01
CA GLU A 25 -3.09 -23.31 17.93
C GLU A 25 -4.34 -22.69 17.32
N ILE A 26 -4.20 -21.54 16.64
CA ILE A 26 -5.29 -20.91 15.90
C ILE A 26 -5.82 -21.85 14.82
N TYR A 27 -4.93 -22.48 14.06
CA TYR A 27 -5.33 -23.43 13.01
C TYR A 27 -6.06 -24.65 13.60
N LYS A 28 -5.46 -25.32 14.59
CA LYS A 28 -6.07 -26.50 15.23
C LYS A 28 -7.43 -26.18 15.85
N SER A 29 -7.54 -25.06 16.55
CA SER A 29 -8.80 -24.64 17.16
C SER A 29 -9.87 -24.34 16.10
N ALA A 30 -9.54 -23.61 15.03
CA ALA A 30 -10.46 -23.31 13.94
C ALA A 30 -10.94 -24.55 13.18
N VAL A 31 -10.03 -25.49 12.86
CA VAL A 31 -10.34 -26.78 12.23
C VAL A 31 -11.27 -27.60 13.11
N HIS A 32 -10.91 -27.76 14.38
CA HIS A 32 -11.70 -28.52 15.34
C HIS A 32 -13.09 -27.91 15.51
N GLN A 33 -13.18 -26.59 15.67
CA GLN A 33 -14.46 -25.90 15.82
C GLN A 33 -15.38 -26.13 14.61
N MET A 34 -14.84 -26.06 13.39
CA MET A 34 -15.61 -26.28 12.17
C MET A 34 -16.01 -27.75 12.01
N TYR A 35 -15.10 -28.68 12.27
CA TYR A 35 -15.37 -30.11 12.23
C TYR A 35 -16.49 -30.49 13.19
N THR A 36 -16.39 -30.08 14.45
CA THR A 36 -17.40 -30.37 15.48
C THR A 36 -18.75 -29.77 15.11
N PHE A 37 -18.78 -28.56 14.55
CA PHE A 37 -20.02 -27.96 14.06
C PHE A 37 -20.64 -28.79 12.93
N CYS A 38 -19.86 -29.18 11.92
CA CYS A 38 -20.38 -30.01 10.83
C CYS A 38 -20.85 -31.38 11.33
N TRP A 39 -20.13 -31.99 12.27
CA TRP A 39 -20.50 -33.28 12.84
C TRP A 39 -21.80 -33.22 13.65
N GLN A 40 -21.96 -32.20 14.51
CA GLN A 40 -23.18 -32.01 15.32
C GLN A 40 -24.44 -31.77 14.49
N HIS A 41 -24.28 -31.25 13.27
CA HIS A 41 -25.39 -30.93 12.37
C HIS A 41 -25.54 -31.91 11.20
N ASP A 42 -24.82 -33.05 11.23
CA ASP A 42 -24.82 -34.07 10.16
C ASP A 42 -24.47 -33.51 8.77
N LEU A 43 -23.57 -32.54 8.73
CA LEU A 43 -23.12 -31.84 7.51
C LEU A 43 -21.81 -32.44 6.98
N SER A 44 -21.75 -33.76 6.87
CA SER A 44 -20.54 -34.50 6.45
C SER A 44 -20.01 -34.07 5.07
N GLN A 45 -20.90 -33.85 4.10
CA GLN A 45 -20.54 -33.36 2.77
C GLN A 45 -20.00 -31.93 2.80
N ALA A 46 -20.59 -31.06 3.64
CA ALA A 46 -20.11 -29.70 3.80
C ALA A 46 -18.70 -29.69 4.42
N TRP A 47 -18.44 -30.55 5.41
CA TRP A 47 -17.11 -30.72 5.98
C TRP A 47 -16.10 -31.16 4.92
N ALA A 48 -16.42 -32.16 4.09
CA ALA A 48 -15.54 -32.61 3.03
C ALA A 48 -15.17 -31.47 2.06
N TYR A 49 -16.15 -30.65 1.66
CA TYR A 49 -15.90 -29.46 0.85
C TYR A 49 -15.00 -28.44 1.57
N LEU A 50 -15.34 -28.10 2.82
CA LEU A 50 -14.63 -27.10 3.62
C LEU A 50 -13.18 -27.52 3.89
N TRP A 51 -12.92 -28.80 4.16
CA TRP A 51 -11.58 -29.33 4.30
C TRP A 51 -10.79 -29.17 3.00
N ASN A 52 -11.34 -29.65 1.88
CA ASN A 52 -10.65 -29.63 0.60
C ASN A 52 -10.39 -28.22 0.08
N ARG A 53 -11.26 -27.25 0.40
CA ARG A 53 -11.13 -25.88 -0.11
C ARG A 53 -10.48 -24.92 0.85
N TRP A 54 -10.73 -25.01 2.16
CA TRP A 54 -10.38 -23.96 3.12
C TRP A 54 -9.49 -24.47 4.27
N TYR A 55 -9.82 -25.60 4.88
CA TYR A 55 -9.16 -26.04 6.12
C TYR A 55 -7.99 -27.00 5.92
N SER A 56 -7.72 -27.49 4.72
CA SER A 56 -6.50 -28.25 4.48
C SER A 56 -5.25 -27.35 4.66
N PRO A 57 -4.11 -27.89 5.11
CA PRO A 57 -2.92 -27.09 5.40
C PRO A 57 -2.46 -26.20 4.24
N SER A 58 -2.54 -26.71 3.00
CA SER A 58 -2.17 -25.98 1.79
C SER A 58 -3.12 -24.83 1.49
N GLN A 59 -4.42 -25.02 1.72
CA GLN A 59 -5.44 -24.00 1.47
C GLN A 59 -5.52 -22.97 2.58
N TRP A 60 -5.33 -23.38 3.83
CA TRP A 60 -5.35 -22.49 5.00
C TRP A 60 -4.41 -21.30 4.85
N LEU A 61 -3.22 -21.55 4.29
CA LEU A 61 -2.21 -20.54 3.96
C LEU A 61 -2.71 -19.44 3.00
N LEU A 62 -3.70 -19.75 2.15
CA LEU A 62 -4.17 -18.84 1.10
C LEU A 62 -5.27 -17.89 1.58
N TRP A 63 -6.05 -18.26 2.59
CA TRP A 63 -7.17 -17.44 3.05
C TRP A 63 -7.05 -16.97 4.50
N ALA A 64 -6.45 -17.74 5.42
CA ALA A 64 -6.36 -17.33 6.82
C ALA A 64 -5.25 -16.29 7.04
N ARG A 65 -5.43 -15.40 8.01
CA ARG A 65 -4.39 -14.43 8.41
C ARG A 65 -3.36 -15.02 9.37
N ALA A 66 -3.74 -16.03 10.16
CA ALA A 66 -2.91 -16.66 11.17
C ALA A 66 -1.49 -17.10 10.72
N PRO A 67 -1.28 -17.66 9.51
CA PRO A 67 0.05 -18.05 9.07
C PRO A 67 0.92 -16.88 8.56
N CYS A 68 0.35 -15.70 8.35
CA CYS A 68 1.11 -14.54 7.91
C CYS A 68 1.92 -13.96 9.08
N ARG A 69 3.14 -13.50 8.81
CA ARG A 69 3.99 -12.84 9.82
C ARG A 69 3.54 -11.40 10.11
N ALA A 70 2.83 -10.78 9.17
CA ALA A 70 2.39 -9.39 9.26
C ALA A 70 0.87 -9.29 9.18
N ILE A 71 0.29 -8.32 9.89
CA ILE A 71 -1.16 -8.06 9.83
C ILE A 71 -1.45 -7.20 8.59
N PRO A 72 -2.19 -7.72 7.59
CA PRO A 72 -2.59 -6.89 6.46
C PRO A 72 -3.60 -5.84 6.92
N VAL A 73 -3.22 -4.56 6.80
CA VAL A 73 -4.05 -3.38 7.13
C VAL A 73 -5.26 -3.27 6.19
N LEU A 74 -5.06 -3.61 4.92
CA LEU A 74 -6.10 -3.56 3.89
C LEU A 74 -6.64 -4.97 3.60
N LYS A 75 -7.95 -5.07 3.37
CA LYS A 75 -8.53 -6.31 2.82
C LYS A 75 -8.09 -6.43 1.36
N THR A 76 -7.60 -7.61 0.99
CA THR A 76 -7.19 -7.91 -0.40
C THR A 76 -8.32 -7.64 -1.40
N THR A 77 -9.57 -7.86 -1.01
CA THR A 77 -10.75 -7.55 -1.83
C THR A 77 -10.86 -6.07 -2.18
N MET A 78 -10.56 -5.15 -1.25
CA MET A 78 -10.62 -3.71 -1.52
C MET A 78 -9.53 -3.27 -2.51
N ILE A 79 -8.35 -3.87 -2.42
CA ILE A 79 -7.25 -3.59 -3.35
C ILE A 79 -7.64 -4.10 -4.75
N VAL A 80 -8.16 -5.32 -4.83
CA VAL A 80 -8.61 -5.92 -6.08
C VAL A 80 -9.77 -5.12 -6.69
N GLU A 81 -10.78 -4.74 -5.91
CA GLU A 81 -11.92 -3.92 -6.37
C GLU A 81 -11.49 -2.52 -6.84
N SER A 82 -10.62 -1.85 -6.08
CA SER A 82 -10.12 -0.53 -6.48
C SER A 82 -9.28 -0.61 -7.76
N TYR A 83 -8.55 -1.70 -7.95
CA TYR A 83 -7.84 -1.96 -9.18
C TYR A 83 -8.75 -2.25 -10.37
N TRP A 84 -9.78 -3.09 -10.19
CA TRP A 84 -10.78 -3.35 -11.22
C TRP A 84 -11.51 -2.08 -11.67
N ARG A 85 -11.73 -1.12 -10.76
CA ARG A 85 -12.22 0.21 -11.12
C ARG A 85 -11.28 0.91 -12.10
N VAL A 86 -9.97 0.89 -11.87
CA VAL A 86 -8.99 1.50 -12.78
C VAL A 86 -8.99 0.81 -14.14
N VAL A 87 -8.92 -0.53 -14.18
CA VAL A 87 -8.97 -1.29 -15.44
C VAL A 87 -10.23 -0.98 -16.23
N LYS A 88 -11.38 -0.91 -15.55
CA LYS A 88 -12.67 -0.58 -16.16
C LYS A 88 -12.68 0.82 -16.79
N HIS A 89 -12.15 1.82 -16.10
CA HIS A 89 -12.21 3.22 -16.54
C HIS A 89 -11.04 3.66 -17.43
N ARG A 90 -9.91 2.94 -17.40
CA ARG A 90 -8.72 3.29 -18.19
C ARG A 90 -8.60 2.44 -19.43
N ASP A 91 -8.70 1.13 -19.28
CA ASP A 91 -8.37 0.16 -20.34
C ASP A 91 -9.63 -0.35 -21.06
N LEU A 92 -10.77 -0.39 -20.36
CA LEU A 92 -12.04 -0.90 -20.88
C LEU A 92 -13.11 0.17 -21.14
N ALA A 93 -12.77 1.45 -21.00
CA ALA A 93 -13.76 2.54 -21.10
C ALA A 93 -14.46 2.59 -22.47
N ASP A 94 -13.70 2.32 -23.54
CA ASP A 94 -14.18 2.41 -24.91
C ASP A 94 -14.92 1.14 -25.38
N PHE A 95 -14.85 0.06 -24.60
CA PHE A 95 -15.43 -1.22 -24.98
C PHE A 95 -16.77 -1.45 -24.29
N ASN A 96 -17.85 -1.46 -25.06
CA ASN A 96 -19.14 -1.87 -24.55
C ASN A 96 -19.19 -3.41 -24.45
N ARG A 97 -19.36 -3.93 -23.22
CA ARG A 97 -19.37 -5.38 -22.91
C ARG A 97 -18.12 -6.11 -23.44
N PRO A 98 -16.93 -5.80 -22.91
CA PRO A 98 -15.70 -6.44 -23.33
C PRO A 98 -15.77 -7.96 -23.09
N ARG A 99 -15.33 -8.74 -24.08
CA ARG A 99 -15.17 -10.19 -23.93
C ARG A 99 -14.04 -10.49 -22.96
N LEU A 100 -14.10 -11.65 -22.31
CA LEU A 100 -13.08 -12.09 -21.37
C LEU A 100 -11.68 -12.14 -22.01
N ASP A 101 -11.58 -12.57 -23.26
CA ASP A 101 -10.31 -12.64 -23.99
C ASP A 101 -9.65 -11.27 -24.15
N LEU A 102 -10.43 -10.23 -24.45
CA LEU A 102 -9.94 -8.86 -24.57
C LEU A 102 -9.44 -8.35 -23.21
N LEU A 103 -10.18 -8.65 -22.15
CA LEU A 103 -9.76 -8.30 -20.80
C LEU A 103 -8.44 -8.99 -20.43
N VAL A 104 -8.29 -10.29 -20.71
CA VAL A 104 -7.06 -11.03 -20.43
C VAL A 104 -5.90 -10.47 -21.25
N PHE A 105 -6.12 -10.19 -22.53
CA PHE A 105 -5.12 -9.58 -23.40
C PHE A 105 -4.64 -8.23 -22.86
N LEU A 106 -5.56 -7.34 -22.48
CA LEU A 106 -5.23 -6.04 -21.88
C LEU A 106 -4.49 -6.24 -20.56
N LEU A 107 -4.94 -7.16 -19.71
CA LEU A 107 -4.29 -7.41 -18.43
C LEU A 107 -2.82 -7.79 -18.62
N VAL A 108 -2.53 -8.70 -19.55
CA VAL A 108 -1.18 -9.18 -19.85
C VAL A 108 -0.32 -8.12 -20.53
N THR A 109 -0.89 -7.36 -21.46
CA THR A 109 -0.10 -6.45 -22.32
C THR A 109 0.07 -5.05 -21.73
N SER A 110 -0.97 -4.47 -21.14
CA SER A 110 -0.95 -3.08 -20.67
C SER A 110 -0.84 -2.97 -19.15
N THR A 111 -1.47 -3.89 -18.40
CA THR A 111 -1.63 -3.69 -16.96
C THR A 111 -0.55 -4.36 -16.11
N LEU A 112 -0.16 -5.59 -16.44
CA LEU A 112 0.82 -6.39 -15.72
C LEU A 112 2.24 -5.83 -15.82
N PRO A 113 2.76 -5.40 -16.99
CA PRO A 113 4.16 -4.99 -17.10
C PRO A 113 4.50 -3.77 -16.22
N PRO A 114 3.69 -2.69 -16.18
CA PRO A 114 3.93 -1.58 -15.24
C PRO A 114 3.89 -2.00 -13.77
N LEU A 115 2.99 -2.91 -13.40
CA LEU A 115 2.88 -3.41 -12.03
C LEU A 115 4.10 -4.22 -11.62
N ILE A 116 4.56 -5.13 -12.48
CA ILE A 116 5.76 -5.94 -12.25
C ILE A 116 6.98 -5.02 -12.13
N LYS A 117 7.10 -4.02 -13.01
CA LYS A 117 8.19 -3.04 -12.92
C LYS A 117 8.17 -2.30 -11.58
N ARG A 118 7.01 -1.79 -11.16
CA ARG A 118 6.86 -1.09 -9.87
C ARG A 118 7.14 -2.01 -8.68
N LEU A 119 6.68 -3.25 -8.72
CA LEU A 119 6.94 -4.24 -7.69
C LEU A 119 8.44 -4.52 -7.58
N ASN A 120 9.12 -4.73 -8.70
CA ASN A 120 10.56 -4.97 -8.73
C ASN A 120 11.36 -3.74 -8.27
N GLU A 121 10.86 -2.52 -8.51
CA GLU A 121 11.45 -1.29 -7.94
C GLU A 121 11.28 -1.24 -6.42
N LEU A 122 10.08 -1.55 -5.90
CA LEU A 122 9.82 -1.59 -4.45
C LEU A 122 10.62 -2.67 -3.73
N LEU A 123 10.81 -3.83 -4.38
CA LEU A 123 11.62 -4.94 -3.86
C LEU A 123 13.13 -4.70 -4.04
N GLY A 124 13.54 -3.61 -4.69
CA GLY A 124 14.96 -3.28 -4.92
C GLY A 124 15.68 -4.18 -5.92
N ILE A 125 14.97 -5.09 -6.60
CA ILE A 125 15.55 -6.13 -7.47
C ILE A 125 16.24 -5.53 -8.70
N LEU A 126 15.71 -4.40 -9.22
CA LEU A 126 16.21 -3.79 -10.46
C LEU A 126 17.31 -2.73 -10.26
N ARG A 127 17.68 -2.36 -9.02
CA ARG A 127 18.52 -1.18 -8.76
C ARG A 127 19.62 -1.41 -7.73
N ALA A 128 20.44 -2.45 -7.89
CA ALA A 128 21.60 -2.68 -7.02
C ALA A 128 22.62 -1.51 -7.00
N GLY A 129 22.66 -0.67 -8.03
CA GLY A 129 23.61 0.45 -8.16
C GLY A 129 23.01 1.87 -8.12
N ARG A 130 21.69 2.04 -7.94
CA ARG A 130 21.04 3.37 -7.94
C ARG A 130 20.20 3.54 -6.66
N PRO A 131 20.26 4.69 -5.98
CA PRO A 131 19.44 4.91 -4.79
C PRO A 131 17.96 4.68 -5.10
N SER A 132 17.25 4.06 -4.16
CA SER A 132 15.80 3.88 -4.25
C SER A 132 15.11 5.22 -4.45
N GLY A 133 14.05 5.24 -5.26
CA GLY A 133 13.23 6.44 -5.39
C GLY A 133 12.61 6.78 -4.05
N LEU A 134 12.76 8.04 -3.60
CA LEU A 134 12.09 8.53 -2.40
C LEU A 134 10.58 8.41 -2.60
N ALA A 135 9.86 7.94 -1.58
CA ALA A 135 8.41 8.07 -1.55
C ALA A 135 8.01 9.55 -1.56
N SER A 136 6.81 9.90 -2.01
CA SER A 136 6.38 11.31 -2.09
C SER A 136 6.52 12.07 -0.77
N TRP A 137 6.14 11.44 0.34
CA TRP A 137 6.32 12.04 1.67
C TRP A 137 7.79 12.18 2.07
N GLN A 138 8.67 11.30 1.58
CA GLN A 138 10.11 11.40 1.82
C GLN A 138 10.73 12.51 0.96
N SER A 139 10.21 12.75 -0.25
CA SER A 139 10.66 13.90 -1.05
C SER A 139 10.24 15.21 -0.40
N ASP A 140 9.02 15.29 0.12
CA ASP A 140 8.52 16.48 0.82
C ASP A 140 9.33 16.74 2.09
N MET A 141 9.53 15.70 2.91
CA MET A 141 10.38 15.77 4.10
C MET A 141 11.82 16.16 3.75
N LYS A 142 12.40 15.60 2.68
CA LYS A 142 13.76 15.96 2.24
C LYS A 142 13.83 17.43 1.82
N ALA A 143 12.82 17.93 1.12
CA ALA A 143 12.75 19.33 0.71
C ALA A 143 12.67 20.25 1.94
N GLU A 144 11.78 19.97 2.89
CA GLU A 144 11.69 20.72 4.15
C GLU A 144 12.99 20.65 4.96
N TRP A 145 13.60 19.48 5.04
CA TRP A 145 14.87 19.30 5.75
C TRP A 145 15.99 20.13 5.14
N LEU A 146 16.11 20.13 3.81
CA LEU A 146 17.08 20.96 3.10
C LEU A 146 16.83 22.45 3.32
N GLU A 147 15.57 22.89 3.30
CA GLU A 147 15.21 24.28 3.61
C GLU A 147 15.58 24.66 5.06
N LEU A 148 15.24 23.83 6.04
CA LEU A 148 15.56 24.07 7.45
C LEU A 148 17.06 23.97 7.75
N SER A 149 17.83 23.25 6.95
CA SER A 149 19.29 23.16 7.09
C SER A 149 20.02 24.46 6.75
N LYS A 150 19.38 25.38 6.00
CA LYS A 150 19.94 26.69 5.67
C LYS A 150 19.99 27.59 6.93
N PRO A 151 21.00 28.45 7.10
CA PRO A 151 20.98 29.52 8.10
C PRO A 151 19.70 30.37 8.06
N ASP A 152 19.18 30.76 9.24
CA ASP A 152 17.95 31.56 9.34
C ASP A 152 18.03 32.89 8.59
N ALA A 153 19.22 33.51 8.57
CA ALA A 153 19.48 34.73 7.82
C ALA A 153 19.23 34.54 6.32
N LEU A 154 19.76 33.47 5.71
CA LEU A 154 19.55 33.17 4.29
C LEU A 154 18.07 32.89 3.98
N ARG A 155 17.37 32.16 4.86
CA ARG A 155 15.93 31.89 4.70
C ARG A 155 15.07 33.15 4.73
N ASN A 156 15.38 34.09 5.62
CA ASN A 156 14.65 35.36 5.71
C ASN A 156 14.88 36.21 4.46
N MET A 157 16.12 36.26 3.97
CA MET A 157 16.50 36.97 2.75
C MET A 157 15.83 36.39 1.49
N GLU A 158 15.79 35.06 1.36
CA GLU A 158 15.07 34.38 0.27
C GLU A 158 13.55 34.69 0.30
N LYS A 159 12.94 34.71 1.49
CA LYS A 159 11.52 35.08 1.67
C LYS A 159 11.27 36.55 1.30
N GLU A 160 12.14 37.46 1.72
CA GLU A 160 12.07 38.88 1.33
C GLU A 160 12.16 39.04 -0.18
N LEU A 161 13.09 38.36 -0.83
CA LEU A 161 13.22 38.34 -2.29
C LEU A 161 11.97 37.76 -2.99
N GLN A 162 11.34 36.72 -2.43
CA GLN A 162 10.09 36.21 -2.98
C GLN A 162 8.94 37.22 -2.86
N VAL A 163 8.84 37.92 -1.73
CA VAL A 163 7.85 39.00 -1.53
C VAL A 163 8.11 40.15 -2.50
N LEU A 164 9.37 40.56 -2.68
CA LEU A 164 9.77 41.58 -3.64
C LEU A 164 9.53 41.16 -5.09
N LYS A 165 9.65 39.87 -5.42
CA LYS A 165 9.28 39.31 -6.73
C LYS A 165 7.78 39.38 -6.99
N LYS A 166 6.95 39.17 -5.96
CA LYS A 166 5.48 39.24 -6.05
C LYS A 166 4.93 40.68 -6.13
N LYS A 167 5.60 41.66 -5.52
CA LYS A 167 5.12 43.07 -5.44
C LYS A 167 5.22 43.91 -6.73
N GLY A 168 5.82 43.41 -7.81
CA GLY A 168 5.76 44.05 -9.15
C GLY A 168 6.99 44.89 -9.57
N LYS A 169 7.00 45.29 -10.86
CA LYS A 169 8.13 45.89 -11.61
C LYS A 169 8.21 47.42 -11.45
N GLY A 170 8.67 47.91 -10.31
CA GLY A 170 9.11 49.31 -10.14
C GLY A 170 10.63 49.39 -10.05
N LEU A 171 11.24 50.47 -10.57
CA LEU A 171 12.71 50.69 -10.52
C LEU A 171 13.28 50.56 -9.10
N GLN A 172 12.55 51.08 -8.11
CA GLN A 172 12.91 50.98 -6.69
C GLN A 172 12.93 49.54 -6.18
N TYR A 173 11.94 48.72 -6.55
CA TYR A 173 11.89 47.30 -6.18
C TYR A 173 12.90 46.44 -6.95
N ALA A 174 13.36 46.90 -8.12
CA ALA A 174 14.40 46.25 -8.90
C ALA A 174 15.79 46.48 -8.29
N GLN A 175 16.09 47.72 -7.85
CA GLN A 175 17.34 48.03 -7.12
C GLN A 175 17.42 47.27 -5.80
N VAL A 176 16.39 47.33 -4.96
CA VAL A 176 16.35 46.61 -3.67
C VAL A 176 16.49 45.09 -3.85
N ARG A 177 16.02 44.55 -4.98
CA ARG A 177 16.20 43.13 -5.32
C ARG A 177 17.63 42.81 -5.77
N ALA A 178 18.27 43.71 -6.52
CA ALA A 178 19.65 43.54 -6.99
C ALA A 178 20.64 43.62 -5.81
N ASP A 179 20.43 44.57 -4.88
CA ASP A 179 21.27 44.73 -3.69
C ASP A 179 21.17 43.49 -2.78
N ARG A 180 19.95 42.97 -2.56
CA ARG A 180 19.71 41.75 -1.79
C ARG A 180 20.24 40.47 -2.46
N LEU A 181 20.34 40.44 -3.79
CA LEU A 181 20.97 39.33 -4.51
C LEU A 181 22.49 39.39 -4.39
N ALA A 182 23.10 40.58 -4.44
CA ALA A 182 24.53 40.75 -4.24
C ALA A 182 24.98 40.33 -2.83
N GLU A 183 24.16 40.56 -1.80
CA GLU A 183 24.41 40.10 -0.43
C GLU A 183 24.30 38.57 -0.25
N LEU A 184 23.65 37.84 -1.17
CA LEU A 184 23.59 36.37 -1.16
C LEU A 184 24.77 35.72 -1.87
N GLU A 185 25.45 36.44 -2.75
CA GLU A 185 26.57 35.94 -3.56
C GLU A 185 27.96 36.25 -2.96
N ALA A 186 28.02 37.08 -1.90
CA ALA A 186 29.23 37.45 -1.15
C ALA A 186 29.48 36.51 0.05
#